data_AF-A0A5M6A0W5-F1
#
_entry.id   AF-A0A5M6A0W5-F1
#
_cell.length_a   1.000
_cell.length_b   1.000
_cell.length_c   1.000
_cell.angle_alpha   90.00
_cell.angle_beta   90.00
_cell.angle_gamma   90.00
#
_symmetry.space_group_name_H-M   'P 1'
#
loop_
_entity.id
_entity.type
_entity.pdbx_description
1 polymer ?
#
loop_
_entity_poly.entity_id
_entity_poly.type
_entity_poly.pdbx_seq_one_letter_code
_entity_poly.pdbx_strand_id
1 'polypeptide(L)'
;MGKLNEIAQKAYECAVRRGKIDPDNDSNNNLHRDLLEEVAEVFECTGEKSPHIKEYLDVEEELADVIIVALSTLHHFKCDIDSLIEAKMNYNKNRMD
;
A
#
# COMPACT_ATOMS: atom_id res chain seq x y z
N MET A 1 -0.98 -19.12 0.26
CA MET A 1 -1.72 -17.84 0.06
C MET A 1 -1.03 -17.14 -1.11
N GLY A 2 -1.70 -16.26 -1.85
CA GLY A 2 -1.01 -15.53 -2.93
C GLY A 2 0.06 -14.58 -2.35
N LYS A 3 1.10 -14.26 -3.14
CA LYS A 3 2.26 -13.51 -2.63
C LYS A 3 1.85 -12.10 -2.18
N LEU A 4 0.92 -11.46 -2.88
CA LEU A 4 0.44 -10.12 -2.51
C LEU A 4 -0.38 -10.17 -1.22
N ASN A 5 -1.26 -11.17 -1.08
CA ASN A 5 -2.01 -11.39 0.15
C ASN A 5 -1.06 -11.60 1.36
N GLU A 6 0.04 -12.35 1.21
CA GLU A 6 1.03 -12.55 2.29
C GLU A 6 1.76 -11.27 2.68
N ILE A 7 2.13 -10.44 1.70
CA ILE A 7 2.75 -9.13 1.95
C ILE A 7 1.75 -8.21 2.65
N ALA A 8 0.50 -8.17 2.17
CA ALA A 8 -0.56 -7.34 2.70
C ALA A 8 -0.89 -7.67 4.16
N GLN A 9 -0.92 -8.96 4.52
CA GLN A 9 -1.10 -9.38 5.90
C GLN A 9 0.03 -8.83 6.80
N LYS A 10 1.30 -9.00 6.41
CA LYS A 10 2.45 -8.51 7.20
C LYS A 10 2.44 -6.99 7.34
N ALA A 11 2.08 -6.28 6.26
CA ALA A 11 1.92 -4.84 6.25
C ALA A 11 0.81 -4.40 7.22
N TYR A 12 -0.35 -5.06 7.17
CA TYR A 12 -1.48 -4.80 8.06
C TYR A 12 -1.14 -5.03 9.53
N GLU A 13 -0.51 -6.17 9.86
CA GLU A 13 -0.05 -6.47 11.22
C GLU A 13 0.93 -5.41 11.75
N CYS A 14 1.80 -4.89 10.87
CA CYS A 14 2.69 -3.79 11.21
C CYS A 14 1.94 -2.48 11.46
N ALA A 15 0.97 -2.13 10.61
CA ALA A 15 0.15 -0.93 10.74
C ALA A 15 -0.68 -0.94 12.03
N VAL A 16 -1.28 -2.09 12.39
CA VAL A 16 -1.98 -2.29 13.67
C VAL A 16 -1.03 -2.11 14.85
N ARG A 17 0.15 -2.75 14.82
CA ARG A 17 1.15 -2.61 15.89
C ARG A 17 1.63 -1.16 16.08
N ARG A 18 1.71 -0.39 14.99
CA ARG A 18 2.09 1.04 15.01
C ARG A 18 0.94 1.98 15.36
N GLY A 19 -0.28 1.46 15.53
CA GLY A 19 -1.48 2.27 15.80
C GLY A 19 -1.96 3.08 14.61
N LYS A 20 -1.51 2.78 13.37
CA LYS A 20 -2.05 3.38 12.14
C LYS A 20 -3.45 2.81 11.83
N ILE A 21 -3.71 1.56 12.19
CA ILE A 21 -5.02 0.90 11.99
C ILE A 21 -5.52 0.37 13.33
N ASP A 22 -6.76 0.71 13.67
CA ASP A 22 -7.59 0.12 14.70
C ASP A 22 -8.40 -1.04 14.09
N PRO A 23 -8.08 -2.31 14.41
CA PRO A 23 -8.77 -3.46 13.84
C PRO A 23 -10.20 -3.64 14.39
N ASP A 24 -10.54 -2.98 15.50
CA ASP A 24 -11.80 -3.16 16.22
C ASP A 24 -12.78 -2.00 15.99
N ASN A 25 -12.31 -0.90 15.36
CA ASN A 25 -13.16 0.25 15.07
C ASN A 25 -12.78 0.98 13.77
N ASP A 26 -13.45 0.61 12.68
CA ASP A 26 -13.28 1.24 11.36
C ASP A 26 -13.51 2.75 11.36
N SER A 27 -14.34 3.29 12.26
CA SER A 27 -14.58 4.73 12.34
C SER A 27 -13.38 5.53 12.87
N ASN A 28 -12.45 4.87 13.56
CA ASN A 28 -11.18 5.46 14.00
C ASN A 28 -10.13 5.46 12.87
N ASN A 29 -10.31 4.63 11.85
CA ASN A 29 -9.34 4.47 10.78
C ASN A 29 -9.49 5.61 9.76
N ASN A 30 -8.37 6.24 9.41
CA ASN A 30 -8.32 7.27 8.38
C ASN A 30 -7.58 6.75 7.13
N LEU A 31 -7.92 5.55 6.67
CA LEU A 31 -7.20 4.83 5.60
C LEU A 31 -7.00 5.68 4.32
N HIS A 32 -7.99 6.49 3.95
CA HIS A 32 -7.88 7.40 2.81
C HIS A 32 -6.88 8.53 3.03
N ARG A 33 -6.80 9.03 4.26
CA ARG A 33 -5.83 10.06 4.65
C ARG A 33 -4.43 9.46 4.68
N ASP A 34 -4.27 8.28 5.27
CA ASP A 34 -2.98 7.59 5.31
C ASP A 34 -2.46 7.37 3.88
N LEU A 35 -3.31 6.90 2.96
CA LEU A 35 -2.94 6.76 1.55
C LEU A 35 -2.56 8.11 0.90
N LEU A 36 -3.29 9.19 1.22
CA LEU A 36 -3.00 10.51 0.69
C LEU A 36 -1.66 11.06 1.22
N GLU A 37 -1.33 10.79 2.48
CA GLU A 37 -0.06 11.20 3.11
C GLU A 37 1.13 10.53 2.40
N GLU A 38 1.12 9.21 2.19
CA GLU A 38 2.23 8.53 1.47
C GLU A 38 2.32 9.01 0.00
N VAL A 39 1.18 9.29 -0.66
CA VAL A 39 1.19 9.86 -2.02
C VAL A 39 1.78 11.27 -2.02
N ALA A 40 1.59 12.06 -0.97
CA ALA A 40 2.19 13.38 -0.85
C ALA A 40 3.71 13.30 -0.72
N GLU A 41 4.23 12.33 0.04
CA GLU A 41 5.68 12.10 0.21
C GLU A 41 6.36 11.76 -1.14
N VAL A 42 5.68 11.03 -2.03
CA VAL A 42 6.16 10.80 -3.42
C VAL A 42 6.37 12.12 -4.18
N PHE A 43 5.54 13.15 -3.97
CA PHE A 43 5.71 14.45 -4.63
C PHE A 43 6.83 15.30 -4.02
N GLU A 44 7.27 14.98 -2.80
CA GLU A 44 8.39 15.66 -2.12
C GLU A 44 9.76 15.05 -2.46
N CYS A 45 9.77 13.90 -3.15
CA CYS A 45 10.99 13.22 -3.57
C CYS A 45 11.87 14.08 -4.47
N THR A 46 13.17 13.96 -4.25
CA THR A 46 14.23 14.68 -4.96
C THR A 46 14.88 13.83 -6.06
N GLY A 47 14.69 12.51 -6.04
CA GLY A 47 15.38 11.55 -6.89
C GLY A 47 16.77 11.16 -6.36
N GLU A 48 17.09 11.53 -5.11
CA GLU A 48 18.34 11.16 -4.44
C GLU A 48 18.21 9.77 -3.78
N LYS A 49 19.30 9.33 -3.13
CA LYS A 49 19.26 8.07 -2.37
C LYS A 49 18.33 8.19 -1.18
N SER A 50 17.51 7.15 -0.99
CA SER A 50 16.61 7.04 0.13
C SER A 50 17.36 7.20 1.46
N PRO A 51 16.82 7.96 2.43
CA PRO A 51 17.40 8.11 3.75
C PRO A 51 17.23 6.85 4.62
N HIS A 52 16.26 5.98 4.31
CA HIS A 52 15.94 4.80 5.12
C HIS A 52 16.50 3.49 4.53
N ILE A 53 16.53 3.35 3.19
CA ILE A 53 16.99 2.17 2.45
C ILE A 53 17.98 2.60 1.36
N LYS A 54 19.25 2.73 1.74
CA LYS A 54 20.33 3.35 0.94
C LYS A 54 20.59 2.71 -0.43
N GLU A 55 20.13 1.50 -0.65
CA GLU A 55 20.20 0.81 -1.93
C GLU A 55 19.30 1.44 -2.99
N TYR A 56 18.18 2.06 -2.60
CA TYR A 56 17.15 2.62 -3.50
C TYR A 56 17.14 4.15 -3.52
N LEU A 57 16.44 4.73 -4.49
CA LEU A 57 16.11 6.15 -4.51
C LEU A 57 14.96 6.46 -3.55
N ASP A 58 14.86 7.72 -3.10
CA ASP A 58 13.74 8.21 -2.29
C ASP A 58 12.39 7.91 -2.97
N VAL A 59 12.25 8.22 -4.26
CA VAL A 59 11.02 7.94 -5.02
C VAL A 59 10.66 6.46 -5.10
N GLU A 60 11.64 5.55 -5.12
CA GLU A 60 11.37 4.11 -5.15
C GLU A 60 10.85 3.62 -3.81
N GLU A 61 11.38 4.17 -2.72
CA GLU A 61 10.90 3.91 -1.36
C GLU A 61 9.49 4.45 -1.16
N GLU A 62 9.24 5.73 -1.46
CA GLU A 62 7.93 6.34 -1.20
C GLU A 62 6.82 5.68 -2.04
N LEU A 63 7.13 5.27 -3.28
CA LEU A 63 6.19 4.46 -4.08
C LEU A 63 5.92 3.08 -3.45
N ALA A 64 6.91 2.48 -2.78
CA ALA A 64 6.71 1.24 -2.05
C ALA A 64 5.81 1.45 -0.84
N ASP A 65 5.93 2.57 -0.13
CA ASP A 65 5.07 2.91 1.00
C ASP A 65 3.60 3.11 0.58
N VAL A 66 3.35 3.79 -0.55
CA VAL A 66 2.02 3.87 -1.17
C VAL A 66 1.43 2.46 -1.44
N ILE A 67 2.25 1.54 -1.98
CA ILE A 67 1.83 0.15 -2.24
C ILE A 67 1.51 -0.55 -0.91
N ILE A 68 2.33 -0.38 0.12
CA ILE A 68 2.15 -1.01 1.43
C ILE A 68 0.85 -0.53 2.10
N VAL A 69 0.54 0.77 2.06
CA VAL A 69 -0.72 1.31 2.60
C VAL A 69 -1.92 0.82 1.80
N ALA A 70 -1.84 0.78 0.47
CA ALA A 70 -2.91 0.22 -0.36
C ALA A 70 -3.16 -1.27 -0.07
N LEU A 71 -2.11 -2.08 0.04
CA LEU A 71 -2.20 -3.52 0.33
C LEU A 71 -2.77 -3.78 1.72
N SER A 72 -2.29 -3.07 2.75
CA SER A 72 -2.82 -3.22 4.13
C SER A 72 -4.28 -2.79 4.23
N THR A 73 -4.67 -1.74 3.49
CA THR A 73 -6.08 -1.31 3.37
C THR A 73 -6.94 -2.38 2.69
N LEU A 74 -6.48 -2.99 1.59
CA LEU A 74 -7.21 -4.09 0.94
C LEU A 74 -7.34 -5.32 1.85
N HIS A 75 -6.30 -5.61 2.63
CA HIS A 75 -6.33 -6.69 3.62
C HIS A 75 -7.33 -6.42 4.74
N HIS A 76 -7.40 -5.17 5.24
CA HIS A 76 -8.40 -4.74 6.21
C HIS A 76 -9.83 -5.04 5.71
N PHE A 77 -10.10 -4.75 4.43
CA PHE A 77 -11.36 -5.06 3.76
C PHE A 77 -11.51 -6.53 3.34
N LYS A 78 -10.61 -7.43 3.77
CA LYS A 78 -10.64 -8.88 3.54
C LYS A 78 -10.70 -9.25 2.06
N CYS A 79 -10.09 -8.45 1.20
CA CYS A 79 -10.02 -8.72 -0.24
C CYS A 79 -9.07 -9.88 -0.54
N ASP A 80 -9.38 -10.67 -1.57
CA ASP A 80 -8.38 -11.53 -2.22
C ASP A 80 -7.59 -10.68 -3.22
N ILE A 81 -6.43 -10.22 -2.78
CA ILE A 81 -5.66 -9.18 -3.46
C ILE A 81 -5.04 -9.70 -4.75
N ASP A 82 -4.45 -10.90 -4.73
CA ASP A 82 -3.84 -11.49 -5.92
C ASP A 82 -4.89 -11.64 -7.04
N SER A 83 -6.08 -12.19 -6.72
CA SER A 83 -7.19 -12.32 -7.66
C SER A 83 -7.71 -10.96 -8.15
N LEU A 84 -7.83 -9.97 -7.25
CA LEU A 84 -8.30 -8.62 -7.60
C LEU A 84 -7.35 -7.94 -8.60
N ILE A 85 -6.05 -8.00 -8.35
CA ILE A 85 -5.04 -7.40 -9.23
C ILE A 85 -5.01 -8.12 -10.58
N GLU A 86 -5.05 -9.46 -10.60
CA GLU A 86 -5.11 -10.22 -11.84
C GLU A 86 -6.35 -9.85 -12.68
N ALA A 87 -7.53 -9.79 -12.05
CA ALA A 87 -8.75 -9.39 -12.70
C ALA A 87 -8.66 -7.96 -13.27
N LYS A 88 -8.08 -7.02 -12.51
CA LYS A 88 -7.90 -5.63 -12.97
C LYS A 88 -6.90 -5.51 -14.12
N MET A 89 -5.80 -6.27 -14.08
CA MET A 89 -4.84 -6.33 -15.17
C MET A 89 -5.45 -6.91 -16.44
N ASN A 90 -6.24 -7.98 -16.33
CA ASN A 90 -6.93 -8.59 -17.47
C ASN A 90 -7.98 -7.66 -18.07
N TYR A 91 -8.70 -6.90 -17.24
CA TYR A 91 -9.58 -5.83 -17.73
C TYR A 91 -8.78 -4.76 -18.47
N ASN A 92 -7.68 -4.26 -17.91
CA ASN A 92 -6.88 -3.19 -18.50
C ASN A 92 -6.21 -3.59 -19.82
N LYS A 93 -5.85 -4.87 -20.02
CA LYS A 93 -5.32 -5.37 -21.31
C LYS A 93 -6.32 -5.25 -22.47
N ASN A 94 -7.61 -5.31 -22.15
CA ASN A 94 -8.71 -5.30 -23.12
C ASN A 94 -9.41 -3.92 -23.18
N ARG A 95 -8.89 -2.93 -22.44
CA ARG A 95 -9.39 -1.55 -22.47
C ARG A 95 -8.96 -0.91 -23.79
N MET A 96 -9.92 -0.37 -24.54
CA MET A 96 -9.68 0.35 -25.80
C MET A 96 -9.77 1.88 -25.63
N ASP A 97 -9.77 2.37 -24.39
CA ASP A 97 -9.82 3.80 -24.05
C ASP A 97 -8.43 4.44 -23.98
#